data_AF-A0A8J8CPB7-F1
#
_entry.id   AF-A0A8J8CPB7-F1
#
_cell.length_a   1.000
_cell.length_b   1.000
_cell.length_c   1.000
_cell.angle_alpha   90.00
_cell.angle_beta   90.00
_cell.angle_gamma   90.00
#
_symmetry.space_group_name_H-M   'P 1'
#
loop_
_entity.id
_entity.type
_entity.pdbx_description
1 polymer ?
#
loop_
_entity_poly.entity_id
_entity_poly.type
_entity_poly.pdbx_seq_one_letter_code
_entity_poly.pdbx_strand_id
1 'polypeptide(L)'
;MLLSNITFNILHPILEVGGFMPYKRIVVEVLTQEGTCAACHKVGDKVIFEDEEMKGKLCISALYSMIPKIYAMRYEANFPWLKDKNVATHACPDGYNPVIFKITREEFYE
;
A
#
# COMPACT_ATOMS: atom_id res chain seq x y z
N MET A 1 -38.05 7.23 36.73
CA MET A 1 -38.36 7.20 35.28
C MET A 1 -37.96 8.57 34.74
N LEU A 2 -36.89 8.76 33.97
CA LEU A 2 -36.45 8.09 32.73
C LEU A 2 -34.91 8.06 32.74
N LEU A 3 -34.27 6.88 32.72
CA LEU A 3 -33.71 6.22 31.52
C LEU A 3 -32.86 7.14 30.63
N SER A 4 -31.53 7.02 30.86
CA SER A 4 -30.41 7.00 29.91
C SER A 4 -30.70 7.31 28.43
N ASN A 5 -29.86 8.16 27.82
CA ASN A 5 -29.33 7.92 26.48
C ASN A 5 -28.01 8.66 26.29
N ILE A 6 -26.93 7.91 26.52
CA ILE A 6 -25.59 8.17 26.00
C ILE A 6 -25.67 7.89 24.50
N THR A 7 -25.57 8.91 23.65
CA THR A 7 -25.25 8.70 22.24
C THR A 7 -23.80 9.10 22.03
N PHE A 8 -22.93 8.10 22.06
CA PHE A 8 -21.60 8.14 21.46
C PHE A 8 -21.75 8.66 20.03
N ASN A 9 -21.32 9.90 19.79
CA ASN A 9 -21.26 10.48 18.46
C ASN A 9 -20.04 9.88 17.76
N ILE A 10 -20.16 8.63 17.30
CA ILE A 10 -19.22 8.02 16.38
C ILE A 10 -19.44 8.73 15.05
N LEU A 11 -18.61 9.74 14.77
CA LEU A 11 -18.46 10.33 13.45
C LEU A 11 -17.90 9.26 12.49
N HIS A 12 -18.79 8.44 11.94
CA HIS A 12 -18.66 7.93 10.59
C HIS A 12 -19.53 8.81 9.70
N PRO A 13 -18.97 9.80 8.99
CA PRO A 13 -19.68 10.39 7.86
C PRO A 13 -19.44 9.48 6.66
N ILE A 14 -20.36 8.54 6.45
CA ILE A 14 -20.51 7.88 5.15
C ILE A 14 -21.47 8.72 4.33
N LEU A 15 -20.95 9.19 3.19
CA LEU A 15 -21.65 9.53 1.95
C LEU A 15 -22.80 10.52 2.04
N GLU A 16 -22.58 11.73 1.52
CA GLU A 16 -23.51 12.35 0.58
C GLU A 16 -22.80 13.50 -0.19
N VAL A 17 -23.13 13.60 -1.48
CA VAL A 17 -22.75 14.63 -2.48
C VAL A 17 -21.31 14.66 -3.03
N GLY A 18 -21.10 14.03 -4.20
CA GLY A 18 -20.15 14.50 -5.22
C GLY A 18 -18.66 14.57 -4.83
N GLY A 19 -18.24 13.79 -3.84
CA GLY A 19 -16.88 13.83 -3.30
C GLY A 19 -15.89 13.03 -4.15
N PHE A 20 -14.91 13.74 -4.72
CA PHE A 20 -13.67 13.21 -5.26
C PHE A 20 -13.15 12.10 -4.32
N MET A 21 -13.19 10.83 -4.75
CA MET A 21 -12.48 9.79 -4.01
C MET A 21 -11.00 10.19 -4.07
N PRO A 22 -10.29 10.41 -2.94
CA PRO A 22 -8.87 10.69 -3.01
C PRO A 22 -8.21 9.50 -3.72
N TYR A 23 -7.62 9.73 -4.90
CA TYR A 23 -6.92 8.69 -5.63
C TYR A 23 -5.75 8.23 -4.76
N LYS A 24 -5.87 7.01 -4.23
CA LYS A 24 -4.90 6.50 -3.25
C LYS A 24 -3.64 6.06 -3.97
N ARG A 25 -2.58 6.85 -3.83
CA ARG A 25 -1.25 6.54 -4.30
C ARG A 25 -0.68 5.37 -3.50
N ILE A 26 -0.09 4.41 -4.21
CA ILE A 26 0.72 3.36 -3.59
C ILE A 26 2.18 3.63 -3.91
N VAL A 27 3.01 3.73 -2.87
CA VAL A 27 4.47 3.86 -2.99
C VAL A 27 5.11 2.56 -2.57
N VAL A 28 5.85 1.96 -3.49
CA VAL A 28 6.69 0.79 -3.25
C VAL A 28 8.13 1.26 -3.12
N GLU A 29 8.75 1.00 -1.99
CA GLU A 29 10.14 1.40 -1.68
C GLU A 29 10.97 0.16 -1.34
N VAL A 30 12.20 0.07 -1.86
CA VAL A 30 13.14 -0.98 -1.46
C VAL A 30 13.70 -0.66 -0.08
N LEU A 31 13.38 -1.50 0.91
CA LEU A 31 13.90 -1.37 2.27
C LEU A 31 15.25 -2.04 2.45
N THR A 32 15.38 -3.27 1.98
CA THR A 32 16.61 -4.06 2.10
C THR A 32 16.86 -4.83 0.82
N GLN A 33 18.12 -5.10 0.55
CA GLN A 33 18.55 -5.98 -0.53
C GLN A 33 19.74 -6.80 -0.01
N GLU A 34 19.58 -8.12 -0.01
CA GLU A 34 20.64 -9.06 0.34
C GLU A 34 21.01 -9.90 -0.89
N GLY A 35 22.27 -10.33 -0.98
CA GLY A 35 22.78 -11.05 -2.13
C GLY A 35 22.94 -10.15 -3.37
N THR A 36 22.54 -10.65 -4.55
CA THR A 36 22.63 -9.91 -5.81
C THR A 36 21.27 -9.84 -6.51
N CYS A 37 20.70 -8.64 -6.64
CA CYS A 37 19.50 -8.44 -7.47
C CYS A 37 19.89 -8.28 -8.95
N ALA A 38 19.53 -9.26 -9.80
CA ALA A 38 19.81 -9.21 -11.25
C ALA A 38 19.11 -8.04 -11.97
N ALA A 39 18.02 -7.52 -11.40
CA ALA A 39 17.32 -6.35 -11.90
C ALA A 39 17.87 -5.01 -11.35
N CYS A 40 18.95 -5.08 -10.56
CA CYS A 40 19.67 -3.93 -10.01
C CYS A 40 18.83 -3.00 -9.11
N HIS A 41 17.79 -3.51 -8.44
CA HIS A 41 17.07 -2.74 -7.42
C HIS A 41 18.00 -2.48 -6.22
N LYS A 42 17.97 -1.25 -5.71
CA LYS A 42 18.79 -0.78 -4.59
C LYS A 42 17.92 -0.20 -3.49
N VAL A 43 18.43 -0.24 -2.25
CA VAL A 43 17.76 0.39 -1.10
C VAL A 43 17.47 1.86 -1.40
N GLY A 44 16.23 2.28 -1.15
CA GLY A 44 15.74 3.62 -1.43
C GLY A 44 15.14 3.81 -2.83
N ASP A 45 15.26 2.84 -3.74
CA ASP A 45 14.53 2.88 -5.01
C ASP A 45 13.02 2.90 -4.75
N LYS A 46 12.29 3.71 -5.52
CA LYS A 46 10.84 3.88 -5.40
C LYS A 46 10.13 3.62 -6.71
N VAL A 47 8.97 2.99 -6.60
CA VAL A 47 7.99 2.83 -7.68
C VAL A 47 6.64 3.33 -7.18
N ILE A 48 6.03 4.21 -7.97
CA ILE A 48 4.77 4.88 -7.64
C ILE A 48 3.68 4.28 -8.53
N PHE A 49 2.61 3.82 -7.91
CA PHE A 49 1.40 3.37 -8.58
C PHE A 49 0.30 4.40 -8.30
N GLU A 50 -0.05 5.15 -9.33
CA GLU A 50 -0.95 6.29 -9.30
C GLU A 50 -1.84 6.22 -10.54
N ASP A 51 -3.13 6.48 -10.39
CA ASP A 51 -4.12 6.30 -11.45
C ASP A 51 -4.01 4.91 -12.11
N GLU A 52 -3.93 4.89 -13.44
CA GLU A 52 -3.71 3.71 -14.27
C GLU A 52 -2.23 3.51 -14.62
N GLU A 53 -1.33 4.30 -14.04
CA GLU A 53 0.09 4.31 -14.36
C GLU A 53 0.98 3.70 -13.27
N MET A 54 2.15 3.23 -13.71
CA MET A 54 3.26 2.84 -12.85
C MET A 54 4.49 3.66 -13.23
N LYS A 55 5.01 4.44 -12.29
CA LYS A 55 6.19 5.30 -12.46
C LYS A 55 7.36 4.72 -11.67
N GLY A 56 8.43 4.34 -12.36
CA GLY A 56 9.62 3.74 -11.76
C GLY A 56 9.99 2.41 -12.40
N LYS A 57 11.00 1.73 -11.84
CA LYS A 57 11.50 0.46 -12.36
C LYS A 57 11.23 -0.66 -11.37
N LEU A 58 10.56 -1.71 -11.85
CA LEU A 58 10.32 -2.94 -11.12
C LEU A 58 10.50 -4.11 -12.07
N CYS A 59 11.16 -5.19 -11.65
CA CYS A 59 11.26 -6.39 -12.49
C CYS A 59 9.90 -7.10 -12.59
N ILE A 60 9.68 -7.84 -13.67
CA ILE A 60 8.42 -8.53 -13.93
C ILE A 60 8.08 -9.52 -12.81
N SER A 61 9.07 -10.24 -12.26
CA SER A 61 8.84 -11.21 -11.17
C SER A 61 8.38 -10.54 -9.87
N ALA A 62 9.00 -9.41 -9.50
CA ALA A 62 8.58 -8.64 -8.33
C ALA A 62 7.20 -8.00 -8.56
N LEU A 63 6.91 -7.53 -9.78
CA LEU A 63 5.61 -6.95 -10.11
C LEU A 63 4.50 -7.99 -10.03
N TYR A 64 4.69 -9.14 -10.70
CA TYR A 64 3.73 -10.24 -10.73
C TYR A 64 3.37 -10.76 -9.32
N SER A 65 4.38 -10.94 -8.46
CA SER A 65 4.18 -11.43 -7.10
C SER A 65 3.51 -10.39 -6.17
N MET A 66 3.80 -9.11 -6.39
CA MET A 66 3.36 -8.03 -5.50
C MET A 66 2.04 -7.39 -5.92
N ILE A 67 1.65 -7.46 -7.21
CA ILE A 67 0.48 -6.76 -7.75
C ILE A 67 -0.83 -7.07 -7.01
N PRO A 68 -1.14 -8.30 -6.53
CA PRO A 68 -2.38 -8.55 -5.81
C PRO A 68 -2.44 -7.78 -4.48
N LYS A 69 -1.30 -7.66 -3.79
CA LYS A 69 -1.18 -6.90 -2.54
C LYS A 69 -1.29 -5.41 -2.79
N ILE A 70 -0.63 -4.89 -3.84
CA ILE A 70 -0.75 -3.48 -4.26
C ILE A 70 -2.21 -3.15 -4.57
N TYR A 71 -2.88 -3.98 -5.36
CA TYR A 71 -4.27 -3.79 -5.76
C TYR A 71 -5.20 -3.79 -4.53
N ALA A 72 -5.07 -4.79 -3.65
CA ALA A 72 -5.86 -4.85 -2.42
C ALA A 72 -5.61 -3.63 -1.51
N MET A 73 -4.34 -3.22 -1.34
CA MET A 73 -4.00 -2.02 -0.55
C MET A 73 -4.54 -0.74 -1.19
N ARG A 74 -4.52 -0.61 -2.52
CA ARG A 74 -5.10 0.53 -3.23
C ARG A 74 -6.59 0.69 -2.91
N TYR A 75 -7.34 -0.40 -2.89
CA TYR A 75 -8.78 -0.43 -2.57
C TYR A 75 -9.07 -0.70 -1.09
N GLU A 76 -8.26 -0.13 -0.20
CA GLU A 76 -8.55 -0.06 1.23
C GLU A 76 -8.68 -1.39 1.99
N ALA A 77 -8.17 -2.50 1.43
CA ALA A 77 -8.14 -3.76 2.16
C ALA A 77 -7.41 -3.59 3.50
N ASN A 78 -7.96 -4.20 4.55
CA ASN A 78 -7.39 -4.22 5.88
C ASN A 78 -6.93 -5.63 6.23
N PHE A 79 -5.61 -5.82 6.30
CA PHE A 79 -5.00 -7.10 6.59
C PHE A 79 -4.77 -7.25 8.10
N PRO A 80 -5.30 -8.30 8.77
CA PRO A 80 -5.34 -8.39 10.23
C PRO A 80 -3.96 -8.53 10.90
N TRP A 81 -2.92 -8.87 10.13
CA TRP A 81 -1.55 -9.03 10.64
C TRP A 81 -0.69 -7.76 10.52
N LEU A 82 -1.18 -6.69 9.90
CA LEU A 82 -0.44 -5.44 9.78
C LEU A 82 -0.56 -4.61 11.06
N LYS A 83 0.57 -4.03 11.50
CA LYS A 83 0.59 -3.07 12.62
C LYS A 83 -0.04 -1.73 12.23
N ASP A 84 0.18 -1.31 10.99
CA ASP A 84 -0.42 -0.15 10.35
C ASP A 84 -1.11 -0.62 9.06
N LYS A 85 -2.42 -0.37 8.94
CA LYS A 85 -3.22 -0.76 7.77
C LYS A 85 -2.72 -0.15 6.45
N ASN A 86 -1.91 0.91 6.52
CA ASN A 86 -1.37 1.63 5.37
C ASN A 86 0.05 1.19 5.01
N VAL A 87 0.68 0.31 5.80
CA VAL A 87 2.07 -0.12 5.58
C VAL A 87 2.15 -1.65 5.58
N ALA A 88 2.53 -2.21 4.44
CA ALA A 88 2.82 -3.63 4.30
C ALA A 88 4.25 -3.85 3.79
N THR A 89 4.76 -5.07 3.97
CA THR A 89 6.01 -5.51 3.34
C THR A 89 5.73 -6.64 2.34
N HIS A 90 6.59 -6.76 1.34
CA HIS A 90 6.57 -7.85 0.37
C HIS A 90 8.01 -8.27 0.05
N ALA A 91 8.28 -9.57 0.10
CA ALA A 91 9.59 -10.11 -0.27
C ALA A 91 9.61 -10.43 -1.77
N CYS A 92 10.73 -10.15 -2.42
CA CYS A 92 11.00 -10.64 -3.78
C CYS A 92 10.78 -12.16 -3.84
N PRO A 93 10.20 -12.70 -4.92
CA PRO A 93 10.06 -14.14 -5.09
C PRO A 93 11.41 -14.86 -5.29
N ASP A 94 12.51 -14.11 -5.49
CA ASP A 94 13.86 -14.65 -5.38
C ASP A 94 14.27 -14.78 -3.91
N GLY A 95 14.05 -15.97 -3.34
CA GLY A 95 14.40 -16.28 -1.96
C GLY A 95 15.91 -16.38 -1.68
N TYR A 96 16.76 -16.48 -2.72
CA TYR A 96 18.22 -16.54 -2.54
C TYR A 96 18.85 -15.15 -2.52
N ASN A 97 18.24 -14.18 -3.19
CA ASN A 97 18.68 -12.77 -3.21
C ASN A 97 17.52 -11.86 -2.78
N PRO A 98 17.09 -11.92 -1.51
CA PRO A 98 15.85 -11.28 -1.10
C PRO A 98 15.97 -9.76 -1.18
N VAL A 99 15.02 -9.17 -1.87
CA VAL A 99 14.71 -7.73 -1.81
C VAL A 99 13.44 -7.59 -1.00
N ILE A 100 13.45 -6.75 0.04
CA ILE A 100 12.25 -6.46 0.82
C ILE A 100 11.71 -5.10 0.39
N PHE A 101 10.47 -5.10 -0.09
CA PHE A 101 9.74 -3.90 -0.48
C PHE A 101 8.80 -3.47 0.64
N LYS A 102 8.79 -2.18 0.98
CA LYS A 102 7.72 -1.51 1.73
C LYS A 102 6.67 -1.03 0.75
N ILE A 103 5.41 -1.33 1.03
CA ILE A 103 4.26 -0.83 0.29
C ILE A 103 3.51 0.11 1.21
N THR A 104 3.40 1.37 0.81
CA THR A 104 2.76 2.42 1.60
C THR A 104 1.56 2.96 0.84
N ARG A 105 0.42 3.07 1.52
CA ARG A 105 -0.73 3.83 1.05
C ARG A 105 -0.56 5.28 1.49
N GLU A 106 -0.46 6.18 0.52
CA GLU A 106 -0.40 7.61 0.76
C GLU A 106 -1.75 8.25 0.39
N GLU A 107 -2.24 9.13 1.26
CA GLU A 107 -3.37 10.00 0.91
C GLU A 107 -2.85 11.08 -0.03
N PHE A 108 -3.31 11.07 -1.27
CA PHE A 108 -3.02 12.10 -2.24
C PHE A 108 -4.32 12.84 -2.55
N TYR A 109 -4.31 14.14 -2.29
CA TYR A 109 -5.37 15.06 -2.66
C TYR A 109 -4.78 15.90 -3.78
N GLU A 110 -5.42 15.85 -4.95
CA GLU A 110 -5.11 16.77 -6.05
C GLU A 110 -5.70 18.16 -5.77
#